data_AF-A0AAW0BF03-F1
#
_entry.id   AF-A0AAW0BF03-F1
#
_cell.length_a   1.000
_cell.length_b   1.000
_cell.length_c   1.000
_cell.angle_alpha   90.00
_cell.angle_beta   90.00
_cell.angle_gamma   90.00
#
_symmetry.space_group_name_H-M   'P 1'
#
loop_
_entity.id
_entity.type
_entity.pdbx_description
1 polymer ?
#
loop_
_entity_poly.entity_id
_entity_poly.type
_entity_poly.pdbx_seq_one_letter_code
_entity_poly.pdbx_strand_id
1 'polypeptide(L)'
;MHPDYPTHEKYLLRFLYAGYSGDPEDFMKGFLKSTLMVRTFKHIFTSSSSALLYTGEDDPSSDTENTTQALRKRRRIIVKEPSKKNVASLLGMTTVTPRAIAYTVVMLHFALTNATYWNLINDGFNYAIFYDFIVDTFEDRELTGEDEAKELLQWWNKQVFGNRLASSGEEGTIAFRKRLSQQKNGRAARARLANAHNRRSSQGSSATQQTRSGNTTPEQSQTGSSQTQPTS
;
A
#
# COMPACT_ATOMS: atom_id res chain seq x y z
N MET A 1 29.16 -12.88 16.64
CA MET A 1 29.32 -14.11 15.81
C MET A 1 29.26 -15.36 16.70
N HIS A 2 28.17 -16.13 16.63
CA HIS A 2 27.99 -17.36 17.42
C HIS A 2 28.87 -18.50 16.86
N PRO A 3 29.58 -19.27 17.72
CA PRO A 3 30.54 -20.30 17.28
C PRO A 3 29.91 -21.51 16.55
N ASP A 4 28.59 -21.66 16.61
CA ASP A 4 27.88 -22.81 16.01
C ASP A 4 27.38 -22.57 14.58
N TYR A 5 27.58 -21.37 14.01
CA TYR A 5 27.26 -21.15 12.60
C TYR A 5 28.40 -21.68 11.73
N PRO A 6 28.14 -22.67 10.85
CA PRO A 6 29.19 -23.23 10.00
C PRO A 6 29.63 -22.18 8.97
N THR A 7 30.71 -21.45 9.29
CA THR A 7 31.36 -20.41 8.47
C THR A 7 32.18 -20.97 7.31
N HIS A 8 31.85 -22.17 6.82
CA HIS A 8 32.54 -22.73 5.66
C HIS A 8 32.07 -22.02 4.39
N GLU A 9 33.04 -21.59 3.56
CA GLU A 9 32.92 -21.07 2.17
C GLU A 9 31.90 -21.82 1.27
N LYS A 10 31.49 -23.02 1.69
CA LYS A 10 30.49 -23.90 1.08
C LYS A 10 29.06 -23.37 1.12
N TYR A 11 28.74 -22.38 1.98
CA TYR A 11 27.39 -21.80 2.10
C TYR A 11 27.19 -20.46 1.39
N LEU A 12 28.15 -20.05 0.55
CA LEU A 12 27.92 -19.02 -0.47
C LEU A 12 27.01 -19.59 -1.57
N LEU A 13 25.79 -19.95 -1.18
CA LEU A 13 24.76 -20.45 -2.05
C LEU A 13 24.51 -19.38 -3.10
N ARG A 14 25.04 -19.61 -4.31
CA ARG A 14 25.03 -18.62 -5.41
C ARG A 14 23.64 -18.05 -5.67
N PHE A 15 22.60 -18.86 -5.48
CA PHE A 15 21.22 -18.41 -5.67
C PHE A 15 20.77 -17.32 -4.68
N LEU A 16 21.50 -17.04 -3.60
CA LEU A 16 21.22 -15.94 -2.68
C LEU A 16 21.70 -14.60 -3.23
N TYR A 17 22.73 -14.60 -4.08
CA TYR A 17 23.41 -13.39 -4.52
C TYR A 17 22.81 -12.80 -5.80
N ALA A 18 22.75 -11.47 -5.87
CA ALA A 18 22.55 -10.75 -7.13
C ALA A 18 23.59 -11.21 -8.16
N GLY A 19 23.16 -11.40 -9.40
CA GLY A 19 24.01 -11.95 -10.47
C GLY A 19 24.56 -13.37 -10.22
N TYR A 20 24.10 -14.06 -9.16
CA TYR A 20 24.60 -15.37 -8.74
C TYR A 20 26.10 -15.43 -8.42
N SER A 21 26.68 -14.28 -8.06
CA SER A 21 28.09 -14.12 -7.72
C SER A 21 28.23 -13.39 -6.40
N GLY A 22 28.75 -14.06 -5.38
CA GLY A 22 29.12 -13.44 -4.10
C GLY A 22 30.52 -12.84 -4.17
N ASP A 23 30.71 -11.69 -3.52
CA ASP A 23 32.03 -11.06 -3.36
C ASP A 23 32.72 -11.70 -2.13
N PRO A 24 33.89 -12.35 -2.27
CA PRO A 24 34.57 -12.99 -1.15
C PRO A 24 35.01 -12.01 -0.05
N GLU A 25 35.25 -10.76 -0.42
CA GLU A 25 35.69 -9.70 0.50
C GLU A 25 34.51 -8.96 1.14
N ASP A 26 33.31 -9.07 0.56
CA ASP A 26 32.07 -8.45 1.04
C ASP A 26 30.89 -9.39 0.81
N PHE A 27 30.64 -10.27 1.78
CA PHE A 27 29.56 -11.26 1.71
C PHE A 27 28.16 -10.63 1.74
N MET A 28 28.00 -9.37 2.16
CA MET A 28 26.70 -8.71 2.22
C MET A 28 26.32 -8.10 0.88
N LYS A 29 27.30 -7.82 0.04
CA LYS A 29 27.10 -7.31 -1.30
C LYS A 29 26.28 -8.27 -2.16
N GLY A 30 25.07 -7.85 -2.49
CA GLY A 30 24.14 -8.63 -3.29
C GLY A 30 23.49 -9.80 -2.53
N PHE A 31 23.79 -10.00 -1.26
CA PHE A 31 23.19 -11.07 -0.45
C PHE A 31 21.67 -10.91 -0.34
N LEU A 32 20.95 -12.01 -0.53
CA LEU A 32 19.48 -12.08 -0.61
C LEU A 32 18.84 -11.16 -1.66
N LYS A 33 19.59 -10.73 -2.69
CA LYS A 33 19.09 -9.86 -3.75
C LYS A 33 18.96 -10.55 -5.11
N SER A 34 19.04 -11.89 -5.16
CA SER A 34 18.95 -12.60 -6.44
C SER A 34 17.57 -12.50 -7.10
N THR A 35 17.57 -12.51 -8.43
CA THR A 35 16.33 -12.55 -9.23
C THR A 35 15.51 -13.79 -8.94
N LEU A 36 16.16 -14.95 -8.75
CA LEU A 36 15.49 -16.21 -8.46
C LEU A 36 14.74 -16.15 -7.12
N MET A 37 15.34 -15.54 -6.10
CA MET A 37 14.70 -15.36 -4.81
C MET A 37 13.43 -14.52 -4.88
N VAL A 38 13.48 -13.37 -5.57
CA VAL A 38 12.30 -12.51 -5.71
C VAL A 38 11.18 -13.20 -6.49
N ARG A 39 11.52 -13.97 -7.54
CA ARG A 39 10.56 -14.79 -8.29
C ARG A 39 9.91 -15.83 -7.38
N THR A 40 10.68 -16.55 -6.60
CA THR A 40 10.18 -17.58 -5.67
C THR A 40 9.28 -16.95 -4.60
N PHE A 41 9.71 -15.84 -3.99
CA PHE A 41 8.89 -15.12 -3.01
C PHE A 41 7.54 -14.73 -3.60
N LYS A 42 7.56 -14.13 -4.80
CA LYS A 42 6.32 -13.74 -5.50
C LYS A 42 5.45 -14.94 -5.84
N HIS A 43 6.04 -16.07 -6.21
CA HIS A 43 5.31 -17.30 -6.51
C HIS A 43 4.59 -17.84 -5.28
N ILE A 44 5.27 -17.89 -4.12
CA ILE A 44 4.74 -18.39 -2.86
C ILE A 44 3.67 -17.46 -2.29
N PHE A 45 4.01 -16.18 -2.13
CA PHE A 45 3.19 -15.26 -1.35
C PHE A 45 2.23 -14.41 -2.18
N THR A 46 2.56 -14.11 -3.43
CA THR A 46 1.73 -13.25 -4.27
C THR A 46 0.97 -14.07 -5.30
N SER A 47 1.43 -14.13 -6.54
CA SER A 47 0.81 -14.93 -7.58
C SER A 47 1.89 -15.44 -8.51
N SER A 48 1.73 -16.66 -9.03
CA SER A 48 2.59 -17.23 -10.06
C SER A 48 2.75 -16.27 -11.25
N SER A 49 1.72 -15.51 -11.59
CA SER A 49 1.77 -14.50 -12.64
C SER A 49 2.67 -13.31 -12.31
N SER A 50 2.70 -12.88 -11.04
CA SER A 50 3.59 -11.79 -10.57
C SER A 50 5.06 -12.20 -10.64
N ALA A 51 5.36 -13.47 -10.32
CA ALA A 51 6.69 -14.03 -10.46
C ALA A 51 7.14 -14.06 -11.93
N LEU A 52 6.25 -14.45 -12.85
CA LEU A 52 6.54 -14.52 -14.29
C LEU A 52 6.79 -13.14 -14.93
N LEU A 53 6.21 -12.08 -14.36
CA LEU A 53 6.39 -10.70 -14.82
C LEU A 53 7.61 -10.01 -14.21
N TYR A 54 8.27 -10.63 -13.23
CA TYR A 54 9.47 -10.06 -12.64
C TYR A 54 10.70 -10.32 -13.53
N THR A 55 11.24 -9.24 -14.08
CA THR A 55 12.55 -9.17 -14.73
C THR A 55 13.49 -8.48 -13.75
N GLY A 56 14.44 -9.22 -13.18
CA GLY A 56 15.50 -8.61 -12.39
C GLY A 56 16.56 -7.99 -13.29
N GLU A 57 17.44 -7.20 -12.72
CA GLU A 57 18.55 -6.54 -13.43
C GLU A 57 19.53 -7.56 -14.03
N ASP A 58 19.62 -8.76 -13.44
CA ASP A 58 20.49 -9.84 -13.89
C ASP A 58 19.84 -10.79 -14.92
N ASP A 59 18.64 -10.49 -15.43
CA ASP A 59 17.96 -11.35 -16.41
C ASP A 59 18.60 -11.14 -17.80
N PRO A 60 19.25 -12.16 -18.41
CA PRO A 60 19.90 -12.04 -19.72
C PRO A 60 18.94 -11.72 -20.87
N SER A 61 17.63 -11.67 -20.60
CA SER A 61 16.59 -11.29 -21.55
C SER A 61 16.18 -9.80 -21.51
N SER A 62 16.80 -8.97 -20.65
CA SER A 62 16.40 -7.55 -20.46
C SER A 62 16.52 -6.70 -21.73
N ASP A 63 17.44 -7.03 -22.64
CA ASP A 63 17.84 -6.13 -23.73
C ASP A 63 17.42 -6.57 -25.14
N THR A 64 16.66 -7.66 -25.28
CA THR A 64 16.20 -8.13 -26.60
C THR A 64 14.78 -7.66 -26.92
N GLU A 65 14.58 -6.96 -28.04
CA GLU A 65 13.26 -6.50 -28.51
C GLU A 65 12.22 -7.63 -28.57
N ASN A 66 12.65 -8.85 -28.89
CA ASN A 66 11.79 -10.04 -28.94
C ASN A 66 11.21 -10.41 -27.55
N THR A 67 11.96 -10.18 -26.47
CA THR A 67 11.51 -10.38 -25.07
C THR A 67 10.45 -9.36 -24.68
N THR A 68 10.57 -8.10 -25.11
CA THR A 68 9.55 -7.08 -24.81
C THR A 68 8.19 -7.43 -25.41
N GLN A 69 8.16 -8.06 -26.60
CA GLN A 69 6.93 -8.55 -27.22
C GLN A 69 6.37 -9.79 -26.50
N ALA A 70 7.22 -10.74 -26.11
CA ALA A 70 6.83 -11.91 -25.33
C ALA A 70 6.29 -11.53 -23.94
N LEU A 71 6.91 -10.56 -23.26
CA LEU A 71 6.43 -9.98 -22.00
C LEU A 71 5.13 -9.21 -22.18
N ARG A 72 4.96 -8.45 -23.27
CA ARG A 72 3.68 -7.80 -23.62
C ARG A 72 2.57 -8.83 -23.86
N LYS A 73 2.86 -9.93 -24.56
CA LYS A 73 1.92 -11.04 -24.78
C LYS A 73 1.58 -11.77 -23.49
N ARG A 74 2.58 -12.06 -22.64
CA ARG A 74 2.38 -12.61 -21.28
C ARG A 74 1.55 -11.68 -20.40
N ARG A 75 1.82 -10.37 -20.40
CA ARG A 75 1.01 -9.36 -19.68
C ARG A 75 -0.44 -9.43 -20.13
N ARG A 76 -0.73 -9.46 -21.44
CA ARG A 76 -2.11 -9.59 -21.97
C ARG A 76 -2.82 -10.87 -21.50
N ILE A 77 -2.10 -11.99 -21.36
CA ILE A 77 -2.65 -13.26 -20.84
C ILE A 77 -2.93 -13.15 -19.32
N ILE A 78 -2.15 -12.34 -18.59
CA ILE A 78 -2.20 -12.19 -17.13
C ILE A 78 -3.21 -11.12 -16.65
N VAL A 79 -3.68 -10.20 -17.52
CA VAL A 79 -4.71 -9.19 -17.15
C VAL A 79 -6.07 -9.81 -16.77
N LYS A 80 -6.25 -11.13 -16.98
CA LYS A 80 -7.43 -11.83 -16.44
C LYS A 80 -7.37 -11.77 -14.90
N GLU A 81 -8.37 -11.12 -14.30
CA GLU A 81 -8.57 -11.03 -12.85
C GLU A 81 -8.22 -12.36 -12.15
N PRO A 82 -7.29 -12.36 -11.19
CA PRO A 82 -6.92 -13.58 -10.49
C PRO A 82 -8.15 -14.11 -9.74
N SER A 83 -8.55 -15.34 -10.05
CA SER A 83 -9.76 -15.95 -9.48
C SER A 83 -9.67 -16.27 -7.98
N LYS A 84 -8.49 -16.07 -7.36
CA LYS A 84 -8.21 -16.39 -5.96
C LYS A 84 -7.40 -15.28 -5.29
N LYS A 85 -7.70 -15.01 -4.01
CA LYS A 85 -6.87 -14.15 -3.15
C LYS A 85 -5.47 -14.77 -3.04
N ASN A 86 -4.43 -13.93 -3.08
CA ASN A 86 -3.06 -14.37 -2.86
C ASN A 86 -2.76 -14.64 -1.37
N VAL A 87 -1.73 -15.45 -1.09
CA VAL A 87 -1.33 -15.82 0.28
C VAL A 87 -0.99 -14.57 1.11
N ALA A 88 -0.30 -13.59 0.52
CA ALA A 88 0.01 -12.32 1.17
C ALA A 88 -1.28 -11.60 1.61
N SER A 89 -2.29 -11.54 0.74
CA SER A 89 -3.59 -10.95 1.07
C SER A 89 -4.35 -11.78 2.10
N LEU A 90 -4.21 -13.11 2.09
CA LEU A 90 -4.85 -13.99 3.08
C LEU A 90 -4.23 -13.80 4.47
N LEU A 91 -2.91 -13.63 4.53
CA LEU A 91 -2.16 -13.38 5.75
C LEU A 91 -2.15 -11.90 6.17
N GLY A 92 -2.78 -11.00 5.40
CA GLY A 92 -2.73 -9.55 5.65
C GLY A 92 -1.33 -8.94 5.50
N MET A 93 -0.42 -9.61 4.79
CA MET A 93 0.96 -9.18 4.59
C MET A 93 1.03 -7.96 3.67
N THR A 94 1.22 -6.78 4.26
CA THR A 94 1.42 -5.50 3.57
C THR A 94 2.90 -5.17 3.36
N THR A 95 3.77 -5.79 4.14
CA THR A 95 5.22 -5.64 4.09
C THR A 95 5.89 -7.01 4.12
N VAL A 96 7.03 -7.14 3.46
CA VAL A 96 7.88 -8.33 3.56
C VAL A 96 8.46 -8.41 4.98
N THR A 97 8.48 -9.61 5.55
CA THR A 97 9.09 -9.90 6.86
C THR A 97 10.35 -10.73 6.70
N PRO A 98 11.34 -10.62 7.62
CA PRO A 98 12.53 -11.48 7.61
C PRO A 98 12.19 -12.97 7.57
N ARG A 99 11.19 -13.38 8.36
CA ARG A 99 10.69 -14.75 8.45
C ARG A 99 10.14 -15.27 7.12
N ALA A 100 9.47 -14.41 6.33
CA ALA A 100 8.97 -14.78 5.01
C ALA A 100 10.11 -14.93 3.99
N ILE A 101 11.16 -14.10 4.11
CA ILE A 101 12.37 -14.22 3.29
C ILE A 101 13.08 -15.54 3.64
N ALA A 102 13.31 -15.82 4.92
CA ALA A 102 13.92 -17.07 5.40
C ALA A 102 13.15 -18.30 4.92
N TYR A 103 11.82 -18.29 5.03
CA TYR A 103 10.99 -19.36 4.48
C TYR A 103 11.19 -19.55 2.97
N THR A 104 11.21 -18.44 2.21
CA THR A 104 11.44 -18.48 0.75
C THR A 104 12.79 -19.07 0.41
N VAL A 105 13.84 -18.66 1.14
CA VAL A 105 15.22 -19.17 0.97
C VAL A 105 15.27 -20.67 1.17
N VAL A 106 14.68 -21.15 2.27
CA VAL A 106 14.63 -22.57 2.63
C VAL A 106 13.87 -23.39 1.58
N MET A 107 12.70 -22.92 1.16
CA MET A 107 11.90 -23.57 0.12
C MET A 107 12.63 -23.59 -1.23
N LEU A 108 13.32 -22.51 -1.58
CA LEU A 108 14.09 -22.43 -2.82
C LEU A 108 15.28 -23.39 -2.79
N HIS A 109 16.05 -23.42 -1.70
CA HIS A 109 17.15 -24.37 -1.54
C HIS A 109 16.64 -25.80 -1.71
N PHE A 110 15.59 -26.17 -0.98
CA PHE A 110 15.00 -27.51 -1.07
C PHE A 110 14.57 -27.87 -2.49
N ALA A 111 13.92 -26.96 -3.21
CA ALA A 111 13.51 -27.15 -4.60
C ALA A 111 14.68 -27.31 -5.58
N LEU A 112 15.88 -26.84 -5.22
CA LEU A 112 17.11 -27.01 -6.00
C LEU A 112 17.86 -28.29 -5.64
N THR A 113 17.50 -28.96 -4.54
CA THR A 113 18.11 -30.24 -4.16
C THR A 113 17.47 -31.42 -4.89
N ASN A 114 18.13 -32.57 -4.86
CA ASN A 114 17.56 -33.84 -5.32
C ASN A 114 16.80 -34.60 -4.20
N ALA A 115 16.39 -33.90 -3.14
CA ALA A 115 15.67 -34.52 -2.04
C ALA A 115 14.27 -34.97 -2.50
N THR A 116 13.89 -36.20 -2.15
CA THR A 116 12.62 -36.80 -2.58
C THR A 116 11.43 -36.40 -1.70
N TYR A 117 11.69 -35.95 -0.48
CA TYR A 117 10.68 -35.47 0.47
C TYR A 117 11.27 -34.41 1.40
N TRP A 118 10.40 -33.61 1.99
CA TRP A 118 10.78 -32.55 2.92
C TRP A 118 11.31 -33.14 4.23
N ASN A 119 12.47 -32.65 4.68
CA ASN A 119 13.06 -32.98 5.98
C ASN A 119 13.85 -31.77 6.52
N LEU A 120 13.83 -31.56 7.84
CA LEU A 120 14.58 -30.48 8.49
C LEU A 120 16.09 -30.66 8.35
N ILE A 121 16.56 -31.90 8.29
CA ILE A 121 17.96 -32.23 8.05
C ILE A 121 18.01 -33.06 6.77
N ASN A 122 18.70 -32.58 5.74
CA ASN A 122 18.85 -33.27 4.47
C ASN A 122 20.31 -33.21 4.02
N ASP A 123 20.94 -34.38 3.87
CA ASP A 123 22.32 -34.51 3.38
C ASP A 123 23.32 -33.59 4.13
N GLY A 124 23.23 -33.57 5.47
CA GLY A 124 24.06 -32.72 6.32
C GLY A 124 23.66 -31.23 6.33
N PHE A 125 22.66 -30.83 5.56
CA PHE A 125 22.11 -29.47 5.59
C PHE A 125 20.99 -29.36 6.62
N ASN A 126 21.15 -28.49 7.62
CA ASN A 126 20.14 -28.22 8.64
C ASN A 126 19.32 -26.97 8.27
N TYR A 127 18.08 -27.18 7.83
CA TYR A 127 17.18 -26.11 7.42
C TYR A 127 16.69 -25.23 8.57
N ALA A 128 16.67 -25.73 9.81
CA ALA A 128 16.30 -24.92 10.97
C ALA A 128 17.39 -23.89 11.27
N ILE A 129 18.65 -24.34 11.38
CA ILE A 129 19.81 -23.45 11.58
C ILE A 129 19.92 -22.46 10.41
N PHE A 130 19.69 -22.92 9.18
CA PHE A 130 19.72 -22.05 8.02
C PHE A 130 18.59 -21.00 8.04
N TYR A 131 17.40 -21.39 8.46
CA TYR A 131 16.29 -20.44 8.63
C TYR A 131 16.65 -19.36 9.66
N ASP A 132 17.12 -19.78 10.84
CA ASP A 132 17.48 -18.87 11.93
C ASP A 132 18.61 -17.94 11.51
N PHE A 133 19.64 -18.47 10.82
CA PHE A 133 20.70 -17.64 10.23
C PHE A 133 20.15 -16.54 9.31
N ILE A 134 19.20 -16.85 8.42
CA ILE A 134 18.61 -15.84 7.55
C ILE A 134 17.81 -14.82 8.37
N VAL A 135 17.08 -15.23 9.40
CA VAL A 135 16.35 -14.30 10.28
C VAL A 135 17.32 -13.39 11.04
N ASP A 136 18.40 -13.96 11.58
CA ASP A 136 19.44 -13.24 12.29
C ASP A 136 20.10 -12.18 11.41
N THR A 137 20.22 -12.41 10.10
CA THR A 137 20.75 -11.38 9.17
C THR A 137 19.90 -10.09 9.14
N PHE A 138 18.66 -10.10 9.65
CA PHE A 138 17.82 -8.91 9.79
C PHE A 138 17.64 -8.44 11.23
N GLU A 139 17.87 -9.31 12.22
CA GLU A 139 17.49 -9.08 13.62
C GLU A 139 18.69 -8.97 14.57
N ASP A 140 19.81 -9.62 14.23
CA ASP A 140 21.06 -9.51 14.94
C ASP A 140 21.90 -8.34 14.39
N ARG A 141 22.05 -7.31 15.23
CA ARG A 141 22.80 -6.08 14.93
C ARG A 141 24.31 -6.32 14.83
N GLU A 142 24.81 -7.40 15.43
CA GLU A 142 26.21 -7.77 15.32
C GLU A 142 26.51 -8.49 13.99
N LEU A 143 25.51 -9.18 13.44
CA LEU A 143 25.66 -9.91 12.19
C LEU A 143 25.52 -9.00 10.97
N THR A 144 24.54 -8.10 11.00
CA THR A 144 24.26 -7.12 9.96
C THR A 144 24.04 -5.77 10.60
N GLY A 145 24.64 -4.70 10.04
CA GLY A 145 24.38 -3.35 10.53
C GLY A 145 22.88 -3.02 10.50
N GLU A 146 22.37 -2.32 11.51
CA GLU A 146 20.93 -2.01 11.61
C GLU A 146 20.39 -1.30 10.35
N ASP A 147 21.21 -0.43 9.76
CA ASP A 147 20.85 0.30 8.54
C ASP A 147 20.85 -0.61 7.30
N GLU A 148 21.83 -1.50 7.17
CA GLU A 148 21.90 -2.47 6.05
C GLU A 148 20.72 -3.44 6.05
N ALA A 149 20.34 -3.94 7.23
CA ALA A 149 19.18 -4.82 7.38
C ALA A 149 17.88 -4.10 6.97
N LYS A 150 17.71 -2.84 7.39
CA LYS A 150 16.56 -2.00 7.01
C LYS A 150 16.54 -1.72 5.53
N GLU A 151 17.68 -1.36 4.93
CA GLU A 151 17.80 -1.11 3.50
C GLU A 151 17.46 -2.35 2.67
N LEU A 152 17.96 -3.52 3.09
CA LEU A 152 17.63 -4.79 2.45
C LEU A 152 16.13 -5.07 2.52
N LEU A 153 15.50 -4.88 3.68
CA LEU A 153 14.06 -5.09 3.83
C LEU A 153 13.23 -4.08 3.02
N GLN A 154 13.68 -2.82 2.93
CA GLN A 154 13.06 -1.81 2.07
C GLN A 154 13.18 -2.18 0.59
N TRP A 155 14.35 -2.66 0.16
CA TRP A 155 14.55 -3.17 -1.19
C TRP A 155 13.57 -4.31 -1.51
N TRP A 156 13.42 -5.29 -0.61
CA TRP A 156 12.47 -6.39 -0.74
C TRP A 156 11.01 -5.91 -0.88
N ASN A 157 10.62 -4.94 -0.03
CA ASN A 157 9.30 -4.33 -0.11
C ASN A 157 9.06 -3.65 -1.47
N LYS A 158 10.06 -2.95 -2.00
CA LYS A 158 10.00 -2.34 -3.34
C LYS A 158 9.83 -3.41 -4.43
N GLN A 159 10.56 -4.52 -4.38
CA GLN A 159 10.47 -5.55 -5.41
C GLN A 159 9.12 -6.31 -5.40
N VAL A 160 8.57 -6.57 -4.22
CA VAL A 160 7.35 -7.38 -4.04
C VAL A 160 6.08 -6.53 -4.12
N PHE A 161 6.07 -5.37 -3.47
CA PHE A 161 4.90 -4.50 -3.31
C PHE A 161 5.00 -3.17 -4.07
N GLY A 162 6.15 -2.83 -4.67
CA GLY A 162 6.36 -1.54 -5.36
C GLY A 162 5.32 -1.23 -6.44
N ASN A 163 4.84 -2.26 -7.16
CA ASN A 163 3.77 -2.07 -8.14
C ASN A 163 2.40 -1.76 -7.49
N ARG A 164 2.14 -2.19 -6.25
CA ARG A 164 0.90 -1.88 -5.52
C ARG A 164 0.93 -0.46 -4.94
N LEU A 165 2.08 -0.03 -4.41
CA LEU A 165 2.27 1.32 -3.87
C LEU A 165 2.20 2.39 -4.96
N ALA A 166 2.79 2.15 -6.13
CA ALA A 166 2.82 3.12 -7.22
C ALA A 166 1.47 3.30 -7.97
N SER A 167 0.54 2.35 -7.87
CA SER A 167 -0.64 2.31 -8.76
C SER A 167 -2.00 2.44 -8.08
N SER A 168 -2.10 2.59 -6.75
CA SER A 168 -3.43 2.56 -6.11
C SER A 168 -3.65 3.47 -4.89
N GLY A 169 -2.61 4.01 -4.25
CA GLY A 169 -2.76 4.76 -3.00
C GLY A 169 -2.85 6.28 -3.17
N GLU A 170 -1.85 6.89 -3.80
CA GLU A 170 -1.61 8.33 -3.69
C GLU A 170 -2.47 9.17 -4.65
N GLU A 171 -2.58 8.81 -5.93
CA GLU A 171 -3.42 9.56 -6.88
C GLU A 171 -4.90 9.54 -6.50
N GLY A 172 -5.41 8.38 -6.05
CA GLY A 172 -6.81 8.22 -5.64
C GLY A 172 -7.14 9.01 -4.37
N THR A 173 -6.27 8.97 -3.36
CA THR A 173 -6.47 9.73 -2.11
C THR A 173 -6.27 11.23 -2.30
N ILE A 174 -5.31 11.66 -3.13
CA ILE A 174 -5.11 13.07 -3.51
C ILE A 174 -6.33 13.59 -4.30
N ALA A 175 -6.81 12.84 -5.29
CA ALA A 175 -7.99 13.20 -6.06
C ALA A 175 -9.25 13.29 -5.19
N PHE A 176 -9.44 12.35 -4.25
CA PHE A 176 -10.56 12.37 -3.31
C PHE A 176 -10.50 13.57 -2.36
N ARG A 177 -9.33 13.85 -1.77
CA ARG A 177 -9.12 15.04 -0.90
C ARG A 177 -9.37 16.35 -1.64
N LYS A 178 -8.90 16.45 -2.89
CA LYS A 178 -9.14 17.63 -3.75
C LYS A 178 -10.63 17.82 -4.03
N ARG A 179 -11.36 16.74 -4.37
CA ARG A 179 -12.81 16.78 -4.61
C ARG A 179 -13.59 17.21 -3.37
N LEU A 180 -13.17 16.75 -2.19
CA LEU A 180 -13.79 17.14 -0.91
C LEU A 180 -13.58 18.61 -0.58
N SER A 181 -12.38 19.15 -0.84
CA SER A 181 -12.09 20.58 -0.67
C SER A 181 -12.92 21.46 -1.62
N GLN A 182 -13.08 21.05 -2.88
CA GLN A 182 -13.91 21.74 -3.87
C GLN A 182 -15.39 21.74 -3.49
N GLN A 183 -15.89 20.63 -2.94
CA GLN A 183 -17.28 20.54 -2.48
C GLN A 183 -17.55 21.45 -1.26
N LYS A 184 -16.62 21.51 -0.31
CA LYS A 184 -16.71 22.44 0.84
C LYS A 184 -16.69 23.90 0.40
N ASN A 185 -15.77 24.27 -0.50
CA ASN A 185 -15.66 25.63 -1.00
C ASN A 185 -16.88 26.05 -1.83
N GLY A 186 -17.40 25.14 -2.66
CA GLY A 186 -18.62 25.38 -3.44
C GLY A 186 -19.87 25.54 -2.57
N ARG A 187 -20.00 24.77 -1.48
CA ARG A 187 -21.09 24.92 -0.51
C ARG A 187 -20.99 26.23 0.27
N ALA A 188 -19.79 26.63 0.70
CA ALA A 188 -19.57 27.91 1.37
C ALA A 188 -19.87 29.10 0.43
N ALA A 189 -19.47 29.03 -0.84
CA ALA A 189 -19.80 30.05 -1.83
C ALA A 189 -21.31 30.14 -2.10
N ARG A 190 -22.00 29.01 -2.24
CA ARG A 190 -23.47 28.98 -2.40
C ARG A 190 -24.21 29.52 -1.19
N ALA A 191 -23.75 29.19 0.03
CA ALA A 191 -24.34 29.74 1.26
C ALA A 191 -24.13 31.26 1.37
N ARG A 192 -22.96 31.77 0.96
CA ARG A 192 -22.68 33.22 0.91
C ARG A 192 -23.57 33.94 -0.12
N LEU A 193 -23.74 33.36 -1.30
CA LEU A 193 -24.62 33.92 -2.34
C LEU A 193 -26.10 33.92 -1.91
N ALA A 194 -26.56 32.84 -1.25
CA ALA A 194 -27.93 32.77 -0.71
C ALA A 194 -28.16 33.81 0.40
N ASN A 195 -27.20 33.97 1.31
CA ASN A 195 -27.28 35.01 2.36
C ASN A 195 -27.21 36.44 1.80
N ALA A 196 -26.43 36.66 0.73
CA ALA A 196 -26.37 37.95 0.06
C ALA A 196 -27.70 38.29 -0.65
N HIS A 197 -28.34 37.31 -1.29
CA HIS A 197 -29.64 37.49 -1.91
C HIS A 197 -30.71 37.83 -0.87
N ASN A 198 -30.72 37.14 0.28
CA ASN A 198 -31.67 37.39 1.37
C ASN A 198 -31.45 38.75 2.07
N ARG A 199 -30.21 39.24 2.16
CA ARG A 199 -29.92 40.59 2.69
C ARG A 199 -30.34 41.71 1.75
N ARG A 200 -30.29 41.46 0.44
CA ARG A 200 -30.67 42.44 -0.59
C ARG A 200 -32.19 42.55 -0.72
N SER A 201 -32.92 41.46 -0.52
CA SER A 201 -34.39 41.49 -0.42
C SER A 201 -34.87 42.18 0.86
N SER A 202 -34.17 42.02 2.01
CA SER A 202 -34.56 42.68 3.25
C SER A 202 -34.35 44.21 3.26
N GLN A 203 -33.38 44.74 2.52
CA GLN A 203 -33.17 46.19 2.41
C GLN A 203 -34.14 46.89 1.44
N GLY A 204 -34.74 46.15 0.49
CA GLY A 204 -35.73 46.69 -0.44
C GLY A 204 -37.11 46.95 0.17
N SER A 205 -37.43 46.34 1.31
CA SER A 205 -38.75 46.46 1.96
C SER A 205 -38.86 47.57 3.00
N SER A 206 -37.77 48.26 3.36
CA SER A 206 -37.79 49.33 4.37
C SER A 206 -37.98 50.75 3.80
N ALA A 207 -38.10 50.92 2.47
CA ALA A 207 -38.16 52.24 1.84
C ALA A 207 -39.57 52.78 1.51
N THR A 208 -40.67 52.07 1.85
CA THR A 208 -42.02 52.42 1.35
C THR A 208 -43.06 52.77 2.43
N GLN A 209 -42.68 53.02 3.68
CA GLN A 209 -43.65 53.49 4.70
C GLN A 209 -43.17 54.73 5.45
N GLN A 210 -43.10 55.87 4.76
CA GLN A 210 -43.24 57.16 5.44
C GLN A 210 -43.64 58.28 4.47
N THR A 211 -44.92 58.35 4.09
CA THR A 211 -45.66 59.60 3.82
C THR A 211 -47.13 59.28 3.52
N ARG A 212 -48.00 59.14 4.55
CA ARG A 212 -49.40 59.55 4.38
C ARG A 212 -50.14 59.73 5.71
N SER A 213 -50.81 60.87 5.78
CA SER A 213 -51.97 61.23 6.62
C SER A 213 -51.73 61.53 8.09
N GLY A 214 -51.63 62.84 8.37
CA GLY A 214 -52.17 63.44 9.58
C GLY A 214 -53.64 63.83 9.42
N ASN A 215 -54.30 63.87 10.57
CA ASN A 215 -55.58 64.47 10.94
C ASN A 215 -56.90 63.84 10.46
N THR A 216 -57.56 63.17 11.42
CA THR A 216 -58.94 63.47 11.83
C THR A 216 -59.20 63.06 13.30
N THR A 217 -59.93 63.89 14.02
CA THR A 217 -60.57 63.68 15.34
C THR A 217 -61.66 64.75 15.45
N PRO A 218 -62.76 64.63 16.22
CA PRO A 218 -63.39 63.47 16.89
C PRO A 218 -64.89 63.30 16.54
N GLU A 219 -65.50 62.15 16.85
CA GLU A 219 -66.89 62.16 17.38
C GLU A 219 -67.20 60.90 18.20
N GLN A 220 -68.08 61.08 19.18
CA GLN A 220 -68.31 60.27 20.37
C GLN A 220 -69.37 59.16 20.18
N SER A 221 -69.40 58.27 21.20
CA SER A 221 -70.61 57.75 21.87
C SER A 221 -71.03 56.30 21.62
N GLN A 222 -70.94 55.52 22.71
CA GLN A 222 -71.97 54.60 23.26
C GLN A 222 -72.31 53.34 22.42
N THR A 223 -72.58 52.13 22.92
CA THR A 223 -72.84 51.52 24.24
C THR A 223 -73.05 50.01 24.00
N GLY A 224 -72.83 49.17 25.02
CA GLY A 224 -73.51 47.86 25.17
C GLY A 224 -72.62 46.62 25.00
N SER A 225 -72.25 45.89 26.06
CA SER A 225 -73.01 44.78 26.69
C SER A 225 -72.99 43.51 25.82
N SER A 226 -72.64 42.28 26.22
CA SER A 226 -72.39 41.61 27.51
C SER A 226 -71.76 40.23 27.23
N GLN A 227 -71.09 39.66 28.24
CA GLN A 227 -71.02 38.21 28.60
C GLN A 227 -70.46 37.20 27.55
N THR A 228 -69.68 36.16 27.87
CA THR A 228 -69.52 35.38 29.11
C THR A 228 -68.24 34.52 29.03
N GLN A 229 -67.90 33.96 30.18
CA GLN A 229 -66.68 33.31 30.65
C GLN A 229 -66.25 31.95 30.03
N PRO A 230 -65.06 31.44 30.43
CA PRO A 230 -64.31 30.33 29.83
C PRO A 230 -64.45 29.01 30.63
N THR A 231 -63.88 27.92 30.14
CA THR A 231 -63.38 26.75 30.92
C THR A 231 -62.52 25.91 29.96
N SER A 232 -61.23 25.72 30.26
CA SER A 232 -60.60 24.63 31.05
C SER A 232 -60.07 23.52 30.16
#